data_AF-A0A959KYC6-F1
#
_entry.id   AF-A0A959KYC6-F1
#
_cell.length_a   1.000
_cell.length_b   1.000
_cell.length_c   1.000
_cell.angle_alpha   90.00
_cell.angle_beta   90.00
_cell.angle_gamma   90.00
#
_symmetry.space_group_name_H-M   'P 1'
#
loop_
_entity.id
_entity.type
_entity.pdbx_description
1 polymer ?
#
loop_
_entity_poly.entity_id
_entity_poly.type
_entity_poly.pdbx_seq_one_letter_code
_entity_poly.pdbx_strand_id
1 'polypeptide(L)'
;GGTAAAGYAYLPYSDNPNYNRILMRISSYASSVNGTLSHEFGHYFSLLHTHQGTENGPFSANAENVPRTGAQANCSTDGDLLCDTEADPRYDSNDFDFGTCSYTGSGTDQFGNLYTPPVDNIMSYYPDACGGIFTSDQYTQIAQGLATRLGHNSYSLDCSPPGVNVPTGLNAQLNNDENGIDLSWTDNAS
;
A
#
# COMPACT_ATOMS: atom_id res chain seq x y z
N GLY A 1 -11.05 19.63 -7.77
CA GLY A 1 -11.41 19.12 -6.44
C GLY A 1 -10.48 17.97 -6.14
N GLY A 2 -9.57 18.13 -5.18
CA GLY A 2 -8.64 17.06 -4.79
C GLY A 2 -9.37 16.09 -3.88
N THR A 3 -9.47 14.84 -4.27
CA THR A 3 -9.93 13.77 -3.37
C THR A 3 -8.94 13.69 -2.20
N ALA A 4 -9.45 13.76 -0.98
CA ALA A 4 -8.61 13.59 0.20
C ALA A 4 -8.04 12.17 0.20
N ALA A 5 -6.71 12.03 0.18
CA ALA A 5 -6.04 10.75 0.24
C ALA A 5 -6.49 9.97 1.49
N ALA A 6 -6.79 8.68 1.33
CA ALA A 6 -7.21 7.79 2.40
C ALA A 6 -6.04 7.40 3.32
N GLY A 7 -4.82 7.43 2.77
CA GLY A 7 -3.56 7.17 3.44
C GLY A 7 -2.39 7.68 2.59
N TYR A 8 -1.19 7.62 3.15
CA TYR A 8 0.05 7.69 2.39
C TYR A 8 1.21 7.04 3.15
N ALA A 9 2.13 6.45 2.41
CA ALA A 9 3.45 6.03 2.86
C ALA A 9 4.55 6.66 2.00
N TYR A 10 5.75 6.78 2.56
CA TYR A 10 6.95 7.08 1.77
C TYR A 10 7.58 5.79 1.29
N LEU A 11 8.20 5.80 0.12
CA LEU A 11 9.10 4.72 -0.32
C LEU A 11 10.36 4.68 0.57
N PRO A 12 11.04 3.53 0.68
CA PRO A 12 12.20 3.37 1.58
C PRO A 12 13.50 4.01 1.04
N TYR A 13 13.46 4.80 -0.04
CA TYR A 13 14.67 5.34 -0.69
C TYR A 13 15.41 6.44 0.09
N SER A 14 14.77 7.02 1.10
CA SER A 14 15.40 7.99 1.98
C SER A 14 15.75 7.35 3.32
N ASP A 15 16.96 7.62 3.77
CA ASP A 15 17.49 7.29 5.10
C ASP A 15 16.94 8.19 6.21
N ASN A 16 16.15 9.22 5.87
CA ASN A 16 15.54 10.08 6.87
C ASN A 16 14.50 9.27 7.67
N PRO A 17 14.72 9.05 8.97
CA PRO A 17 13.85 8.23 9.78
C PRO A 17 12.44 8.81 9.93
N ASN A 18 12.24 10.11 9.67
CA ASN A 18 10.90 10.71 9.66
C ASN A 18 10.02 10.21 8.51
N TYR A 19 10.60 9.61 7.47
CA TYR A 19 9.88 8.95 6.38
C TYR A 19 9.64 7.47 6.65
N ASN A 20 10.05 6.96 7.82
CA ASN A 20 9.75 5.63 8.32
C ASN A 20 8.39 5.60 9.02
N ARG A 21 7.31 5.86 8.26
CA ARG A 21 5.93 5.90 8.78
C ARG A 21 4.89 5.70 7.69
N ILE A 22 3.71 5.26 8.12
CA ILE A 22 2.47 5.23 7.34
C ILE A 22 1.47 6.16 8.05
N LEU A 23 0.78 7.02 7.31
CA LEU A 23 -0.31 7.82 7.85
C LEU A 23 -1.62 7.43 7.18
N MET A 24 -2.66 7.28 7.99
CA MET A 24 -3.97 6.82 7.56
C MET A 24 -5.05 7.75 8.06
N ARG A 25 -6.08 7.97 7.23
CA ARG A 25 -7.33 8.54 7.71
C ARG A 25 -8.06 7.47 8.52
N ILE A 26 -8.50 7.82 9.74
CA ILE A 26 -9.17 6.88 10.66
C ILE A 26 -10.37 6.17 9.99
N SER A 27 -11.14 6.90 9.17
CA SER A 27 -12.30 6.35 8.46
C SER A 27 -11.96 5.29 7.39
N SER A 28 -10.68 5.13 7.06
CA SER A 28 -10.18 4.27 5.97
C SER A 28 -9.27 3.14 6.48
N TYR A 29 -9.09 3.00 7.80
CA TYR A 29 -8.16 2.04 8.40
C TYR A 29 -8.61 0.57 8.28
N ALA A 30 -9.91 0.30 8.24
CA ALA A 30 -10.46 -1.06 8.32
C ALA A 30 -11.56 -1.35 7.27
N SER A 31 -11.46 -0.79 6.06
CA SER A 31 -12.50 -0.96 5.04
C SER A 31 -12.51 -2.34 4.37
N SER A 32 -11.36 -3.00 4.26
CA SER A 32 -11.20 -4.29 3.56
C SER A 32 -9.78 -4.86 3.77
N VAL A 33 -9.57 -6.15 3.52
CA VAL A 33 -8.23 -6.79 3.54
C VAL A 33 -7.30 -6.18 2.48
N ASN A 34 -7.90 -5.58 1.46
CA ASN A 34 -7.25 -4.98 0.29
C ASN A 34 -7.37 -3.47 0.28
N GLY A 35 -7.74 -2.92 1.42
CA GLY A 35 -7.96 -1.51 1.59
C GLY A 35 -6.66 -0.73 1.66
N THR A 36 -6.85 0.56 1.86
CA THR A 36 -5.77 1.55 1.86
C THR A 36 -4.58 1.14 2.74
N LEU A 37 -4.78 0.49 3.89
CA LEU A 37 -3.67 0.12 4.76
C LEU A 37 -2.71 -0.89 4.08
N SER A 38 -3.24 -1.93 3.45
CA SER A 38 -2.42 -2.93 2.75
C SER A 38 -1.68 -2.30 1.57
N HIS A 39 -2.32 -1.37 0.86
CA HIS A 39 -1.73 -0.57 -0.21
C HIS A 39 -0.57 0.29 0.30
N GLU A 40 -0.76 1.03 1.39
CA GLU A 40 0.30 1.84 1.98
C GLU A 40 1.46 1.00 2.52
N PHE A 41 1.20 -0.22 3.00
CA PHE A 41 2.27 -1.15 3.37
C PHE A 41 3.09 -1.58 2.15
N GLY A 42 2.47 -1.79 0.99
CA GLY A 42 3.19 -2.05 -0.25
C GLY A 42 4.18 -0.92 -0.57
N HIS A 43 3.72 0.33 -0.58
CA HIS A 43 4.60 1.50 -0.75
C HIS A 43 5.67 1.61 0.32
N TYR A 44 5.31 1.41 1.59
CA TYR A 44 6.25 1.45 2.70
C TYR A 44 7.41 0.47 2.50
N PHE A 45 7.15 -0.67 1.86
CA PHE A 45 8.11 -1.71 1.47
C PHE A 45 8.53 -1.68 -0.01
N SER A 46 8.52 -0.50 -0.65
CA SER A 46 9.10 -0.26 -1.99
C SER A 46 8.26 -0.61 -3.21
N LEU A 47 7.00 -1.02 -3.07
CA LEU A 47 6.15 -1.22 -4.25
C LEU A 47 5.70 0.12 -4.83
N LEU A 48 5.70 0.22 -6.16
CA LEU A 48 5.08 1.31 -6.88
C LEU A 48 3.62 0.95 -7.20
N HIS A 49 2.82 1.93 -7.63
CA HIS A 49 1.52 1.59 -8.20
C HIS A 49 1.72 0.79 -9.48
N THR A 50 0.84 -0.18 -9.74
CA THR A 50 0.86 -0.99 -10.98
C THR A 50 0.80 -0.14 -12.26
N HIS A 51 0.14 1.02 -12.18
CA HIS A 51 -0.03 1.96 -13.29
C HIS A 51 1.03 3.05 -13.37
N GLN A 52 2.12 2.94 -12.61
CA GLN A 52 3.16 3.97 -12.53
C GLN A 52 3.73 4.29 -13.93
N GLY A 53 3.71 5.56 -14.32
CA GLY A 53 4.17 6.00 -15.65
C GLY A 53 3.14 5.79 -16.77
N THR A 54 2.52 4.60 -16.82
CA THR A 54 1.54 4.19 -17.83
C THR A 54 0.21 4.95 -17.73
N GLU A 55 -0.18 5.41 -16.54
CA GLU A 55 -1.38 6.23 -16.32
C GLU A 55 -1.32 7.60 -17.02
N ASN A 56 -0.13 8.03 -17.44
CA ASN A 56 0.08 9.25 -18.24
C ASN A 56 -0.10 9.02 -19.75
N GLY A 57 -0.44 7.79 -20.16
CA GLY A 57 -0.71 7.39 -21.53
C GLY A 57 0.42 6.55 -22.15
N PRO A 58 0.10 5.79 -23.22
CA PRO A 58 0.98 4.76 -23.78
C PRO A 58 2.27 5.28 -24.43
N PHE A 59 2.36 6.59 -24.70
CA PHE A 59 3.55 7.24 -25.28
C PHE A 59 4.35 8.03 -24.23
N SER A 60 4.01 7.92 -22.94
CA SER A 60 4.78 8.50 -21.85
C SER A 60 6.16 7.85 -21.77
N ALA A 61 7.17 8.61 -21.34
CA ALA A 61 8.56 8.15 -21.30
C ALA A 61 8.77 6.92 -20.40
N ASN A 62 7.93 6.74 -19.38
CA ASN A 62 8.00 5.63 -18.43
C ASN A 62 6.77 4.71 -18.52
N ALA A 63 6.04 4.73 -19.64
CA ALA A 63 4.90 3.84 -19.83
C ALA A 63 5.38 2.40 -20.05
N GLU A 64 4.77 1.47 -19.31
CA GLU A 64 5.01 0.05 -19.48
C GLU A 64 4.28 -0.50 -20.71
N ASN A 65 4.99 -1.27 -21.52
CA ASN A 65 4.41 -1.98 -22.65
C ASN A 65 3.85 -3.33 -22.20
N VAL A 66 2.82 -3.82 -22.91
CA VAL A 66 2.20 -5.11 -22.62
C VAL A 66 3.16 -6.30 -22.78
N PRO A 67 4.05 -6.35 -23.80
CA PRO A 67 4.97 -7.48 -23.95
C PRO A 67 5.89 -7.66 -22.73
N ARG A 68 5.92 -8.88 -22.17
CA ARG A 68 6.77 -9.23 -21.01
C ARG A 68 8.17 -9.70 -21.38
N THR A 69 8.37 -10.06 -22.65
CA THR A 69 9.65 -10.54 -23.17
C THR A 69 9.90 -10.00 -24.58
N GLY A 70 11.16 -10.04 -25.02
CA GLY A 70 11.54 -9.58 -26.35
C GLY A 70 11.84 -8.08 -26.41
N ALA A 71 12.03 -7.57 -27.64
CA ALA A 71 12.56 -6.23 -27.88
C ALA A 71 11.61 -5.08 -27.49
N GLN A 72 10.32 -5.37 -27.29
CA GLN A 72 9.31 -4.39 -26.89
C GLN A 72 9.03 -4.41 -25.38
N ALA A 73 9.59 -5.38 -24.66
CA ALA A 73 9.38 -5.50 -23.22
C ALA A 73 10.24 -4.50 -22.45
N ASN A 74 9.62 -3.79 -21.50
CA ASN A 74 10.26 -2.78 -20.67
C ASN A 74 9.80 -2.83 -19.20
N CYS A 75 9.06 -3.85 -18.79
CA CYS A 75 8.56 -4.02 -17.41
C CYS A 75 9.67 -4.01 -16.33
N SER A 76 10.93 -4.25 -16.69
CA SER A 76 12.07 -4.18 -15.74
C SER A 76 12.67 -2.77 -15.60
N THR A 77 12.23 -1.81 -16.41
CA THR A 77 12.79 -0.44 -16.48
C THR A 77 11.74 0.66 -16.39
N ASP A 78 10.52 0.38 -16.84
CA ASP A 78 9.36 1.27 -16.84
C ASP A 78 8.20 0.62 -16.08
N GLY A 79 7.11 1.35 -15.86
CA GLY A 79 5.99 0.82 -15.07
C GLY A 79 6.26 0.82 -13.57
N ASP A 80 5.80 -0.25 -12.92
CA ASP A 80 6.07 -0.53 -11.50
C ASP A 80 7.41 -1.27 -11.27
N LEU A 81 8.15 -1.55 -12.35
CA LEU A 81 9.43 -2.26 -12.39
C LEU A 81 9.34 -3.78 -12.14
N LEU A 82 8.15 -4.39 -12.29
CA LEU A 82 7.90 -5.80 -12.01
C LEU A 82 7.23 -6.53 -13.20
N CYS A 83 7.96 -7.46 -13.82
CA CYS A 83 7.50 -8.15 -15.03
C CYS A 83 6.39 -9.18 -14.81
N ASP A 84 6.09 -9.56 -13.57
CA ASP A 84 4.96 -10.44 -13.24
C ASP A 84 3.66 -9.67 -12.93
N THR A 85 3.68 -8.33 -12.98
CA THR A 85 2.53 -7.45 -12.72
C THR A 85 2.08 -6.78 -14.01
N GLU A 86 0.94 -7.20 -14.58
CA GLU A 86 0.50 -6.78 -15.93
C GLU A 86 0.50 -5.26 -16.13
N ALA A 87 0.87 -4.82 -17.34
CA ALA A 87 0.92 -3.39 -17.68
C ALA A 87 -0.45 -2.75 -17.47
N ASP A 88 -0.50 -1.73 -16.62
CA ASP A 88 -1.74 -1.14 -16.14
C ASP A 88 -1.93 0.30 -16.65
N PRO A 89 -2.89 0.57 -17.56
CA PRO A 89 -3.16 1.93 -18.03
C PRO A 89 -3.91 2.77 -16.99
N ARG A 90 -4.27 2.20 -15.84
CA ARG A 90 -5.35 2.64 -14.96
C ARG A 90 -6.70 2.60 -15.68
N TYR A 91 -7.78 2.58 -14.91
CA TYR A 91 -9.13 2.67 -15.49
C TYR A 91 -9.74 4.06 -15.29
N ASP A 92 -10.50 4.48 -16.29
CA ASP A 92 -11.54 5.48 -16.14
C ASP A 92 -12.88 4.78 -15.83
N SER A 93 -13.83 5.49 -15.23
CA SER A 93 -15.10 4.91 -14.77
C SER A 93 -15.94 4.21 -15.85
N ASN A 94 -15.67 4.46 -17.14
CA ASN A 94 -16.38 3.85 -18.26
C ASN A 94 -15.70 2.56 -18.79
N ASP A 95 -14.47 2.29 -18.35
CA ASP A 95 -13.64 1.19 -18.84
C ASP A 95 -13.54 0.02 -17.84
N PHE A 96 -14.42 0.01 -16.84
CA PHE A 96 -14.44 -1.02 -15.80
C PHE A 96 -15.87 -1.40 -15.40
N ASP A 97 -16.15 -2.70 -15.41
CA ASP A 97 -17.39 -3.25 -14.87
C ASP A 97 -17.21 -3.61 -13.38
N PHE A 98 -17.78 -2.77 -12.51
CA PHE A 98 -17.76 -2.94 -11.06
C PHE A 98 -18.54 -4.17 -10.57
N GLY A 99 -19.48 -4.70 -11.36
CA GLY A 99 -20.27 -5.87 -11.00
C GLY A 99 -19.52 -7.18 -11.24
N THR A 100 -18.66 -7.22 -12.26
CA THR A 100 -17.88 -8.41 -12.63
C THR A 100 -16.39 -8.28 -12.31
N CYS A 101 -15.95 -7.11 -11.84
CA CYS A 101 -14.54 -6.81 -11.59
C CYS A 101 -13.67 -7.04 -12.83
N SER A 102 -14.13 -6.53 -13.96
CA SER A 102 -13.46 -6.71 -15.24
C SER A 102 -13.15 -5.38 -15.92
N TYR A 103 -11.94 -5.28 -16.46
CA TYR A 103 -11.57 -4.18 -17.33
C TYR A 103 -12.22 -4.37 -18.70
N THR A 104 -13.02 -3.40 -19.13
CA THR A 104 -13.74 -3.39 -20.40
C THR A 104 -13.19 -2.36 -21.39
N GLY A 105 -12.11 -1.68 -21.01
CA GLY A 105 -11.44 -0.69 -21.86
C GLY A 105 -10.79 -1.31 -23.09
N SER A 106 -10.56 -0.46 -24.09
CA SER A 106 -9.94 -0.84 -25.37
C SER A 106 -8.55 -0.20 -25.56
N GLY A 107 -7.96 0.33 -24.47
CA GLY A 107 -6.65 0.96 -24.50
C GLY A 107 -5.55 -0.01 -24.91
N THR A 108 -4.59 0.48 -25.68
CA THR A 108 -3.41 -0.30 -26.09
C THR A 108 -2.12 0.42 -25.71
N ASP A 109 -1.03 -0.33 -25.62
CA ASP A 109 0.32 0.24 -25.59
C ASP A 109 0.68 0.93 -26.91
N GLN A 110 1.88 1.52 -26.96
CA GLN A 110 2.40 2.19 -28.15
C GLN A 110 2.56 1.28 -29.38
N PHE A 111 2.50 -0.05 -29.19
CA PHE A 111 2.62 -1.06 -30.24
C PHE A 111 1.29 -1.68 -30.64
N GLY A 112 0.18 -1.24 -30.04
CA GLY A 112 -1.17 -1.72 -30.36
C GLY A 112 -1.55 -3.00 -29.61
N ASN A 113 -0.80 -3.41 -28.58
CA ASN A 113 -1.20 -4.53 -27.73
C ASN A 113 -2.24 -4.07 -26.71
N LEU A 114 -3.33 -4.80 -26.57
CA LEU A 114 -4.41 -4.49 -25.63
C LEU A 114 -3.94 -4.69 -24.19
N TYR A 115 -4.26 -3.74 -23.32
CA TYR A 115 -4.00 -3.90 -21.89
C TYR A 115 -4.94 -4.93 -21.25
N THR A 116 -4.37 -5.76 -20.39
CA THR A 116 -5.09 -6.66 -19.47
C THR A 116 -4.62 -6.37 -18.04
N PRO A 117 -5.10 -5.26 -17.45
CA PRO A 117 -4.54 -4.76 -16.19
C PRO A 117 -4.81 -5.71 -15.01
N PRO A 118 -3.98 -5.63 -13.95
CA PRO A 118 -4.06 -6.50 -12.79
C PRO A 118 -5.13 -5.99 -11.81
N VAL A 119 -6.40 -6.17 -12.19
CA VAL A 119 -7.59 -5.65 -11.48
C VAL A 119 -7.73 -6.13 -10.04
N ASP A 120 -7.06 -7.22 -9.69
CA ASP A 120 -7.08 -7.83 -8.36
C ASP A 120 -5.85 -7.49 -7.51
N ASN A 121 -4.92 -6.67 -8.02
CA ASN A 121 -3.68 -6.34 -7.35
C ASN A 121 -3.87 -5.20 -6.33
N ILE A 122 -3.29 -5.38 -5.14
CA ILE A 122 -3.39 -4.41 -4.03
C ILE A 122 -2.76 -3.06 -4.39
N MET A 123 -1.73 -3.04 -5.24
CA MET A 123 -1.04 -1.81 -5.66
C MET A 123 -1.73 -1.08 -6.81
N SER A 124 -2.84 -1.62 -7.31
CA SER A 124 -3.67 -0.96 -8.31
C SER A 124 -4.67 -0.01 -7.64
N TYR A 125 -5.35 0.81 -8.45
CA TYR A 125 -6.46 1.66 -7.99
C TYR A 125 -7.84 1.05 -8.30
N TYR A 126 -7.87 -0.20 -8.78
CA TYR A 126 -9.13 -0.91 -8.97
C TYR A 126 -9.84 -1.11 -7.63
N PRO A 127 -11.19 -1.25 -7.62
CA PRO A 127 -11.94 -1.31 -6.37
C PRO A 127 -11.48 -2.44 -5.45
N ASP A 128 -11.34 -2.16 -4.15
CA ASP A 128 -10.89 -3.13 -3.14
C ASP A 128 -11.69 -4.46 -3.14
N ALA A 129 -12.95 -4.43 -3.59
CA ALA A 129 -13.82 -5.60 -3.66
C ALA A 129 -13.43 -6.61 -4.77
N CYS A 130 -12.58 -6.18 -5.71
CA CYS A 130 -12.24 -6.93 -6.91
C CYS A 130 -11.00 -7.81 -6.77
N GLY A 131 -10.36 -7.80 -5.61
CA GLY A 131 -9.03 -8.34 -5.54
C GLY A 131 -8.46 -8.50 -4.17
N GLY A 132 -7.19 -8.90 -4.19
CA GLY A 132 -6.41 -8.81 -3.00
C GLY A 132 -5.06 -9.47 -2.96
N ILE A 133 -4.33 -9.42 -4.06
CA ILE A 133 -3.07 -10.13 -4.18
C ILE A 133 -1.88 -9.18 -4.29
N PHE A 134 -0.74 -9.69 -3.83
CA PHE A 134 0.56 -9.30 -4.35
C PHE A 134 1.09 -10.42 -5.24
N THR A 135 1.81 -10.06 -6.29
CA THR A 135 2.53 -11.00 -7.15
C THR A 135 3.80 -11.53 -6.47
N SER A 136 4.48 -12.49 -7.11
CA SER A 136 5.70 -13.08 -6.56
C SER A 136 6.87 -12.08 -6.52
N ASP A 137 7.02 -11.28 -7.57
CA ASP A 137 8.05 -10.25 -7.63
C ASP A 137 7.71 -9.10 -6.67
N GLN A 138 6.42 -8.79 -6.47
CA GLN A 138 5.99 -7.85 -5.42
C GLN A 138 6.38 -8.35 -4.02
N TYR A 139 6.16 -9.63 -3.68
CA TYR A 139 6.64 -10.17 -2.40
C TYR A 139 8.17 -10.12 -2.27
N THR A 140 8.88 -10.37 -3.37
CA THR A 140 10.35 -10.27 -3.41
C THR A 140 10.81 -8.84 -3.16
N GLN A 141 10.18 -7.86 -3.81
CA GLN A 141 10.46 -6.44 -3.63
C GLN A 141 10.09 -5.96 -2.21
N ILE A 142 8.98 -6.46 -1.64
CA ILE A 142 8.62 -6.21 -0.24
C ILE A 142 9.72 -6.68 0.71
N ALA A 143 10.27 -7.88 0.50
CA ALA A 143 11.36 -8.40 1.33
C ALA A 143 12.63 -7.52 1.22
N GLN A 144 12.94 -7.00 0.03
CA GLN A 144 14.04 -6.04 -0.17
C GLN A 144 13.76 -4.69 0.51
N GLY A 145 12.54 -4.19 0.41
CA GLY A 145 12.08 -2.98 1.09
C GLY A 145 12.16 -3.11 2.61
N LEU A 146 11.79 -4.27 3.17
CA LEU A 146 11.95 -4.58 4.59
C LEU A 146 13.42 -4.53 5.00
N ALA A 147 14.32 -5.18 4.25
CA ALA A 147 15.75 -5.15 4.54
C ALA A 147 16.30 -3.71 4.56
N THR A 148 15.83 -2.86 3.64
CA THR A 148 16.18 -1.42 3.61
C THR A 148 15.65 -0.69 4.85
N ARG A 149 14.37 -0.90 5.20
CA ARG A 149 13.73 -0.27 6.37
C ARG A 149 14.40 -0.63 7.69
N LEU A 150 14.84 -1.87 7.84
CA LEU A 150 15.57 -2.31 9.04
C LEU A 150 16.89 -1.53 9.25
N GLY A 151 17.47 -0.98 8.18
CA GLY A 151 18.62 -0.08 8.24
C GLY A 151 18.31 1.39 8.53
N HIS A 152 17.04 1.82 8.44
CA HIS A 152 16.62 3.24 8.56
C HIS A 152 15.96 3.56 9.92
N ASN A 153 16.27 2.78 10.96
CA ASN A 153 15.70 2.99 12.28
C ASN A 153 16.52 4.03 13.08
N SER A 154 15.86 5.09 13.57
CA SER A 154 16.43 6.03 14.56
C SER A 154 16.71 5.40 15.92
N TYR A 155 16.09 4.25 16.19
CA TYR A 155 16.14 3.56 17.47
C TYR A 155 16.67 2.16 17.23
N SER A 156 17.67 1.77 18.02
CA SER A 156 18.10 0.39 18.11
C SER A 156 17.14 -0.32 19.08
N LEU A 157 16.43 -1.35 18.59
CA LEU A 157 15.57 -2.22 19.41
C LEU A 157 16.41 -3.33 20.08
N ASP A 158 17.70 -3.06 20.27
CA ASP A 158 18.68 -3.98 20.81
C ASP A 158 18.71 -3.91 22.34
N CYS A 159 17.96 -2.97 22.91
CA CYS A 159 17.67 -2.98 24.34
C CYS A 159 16.61 -4.05 24.64
N SER A 160 16.83 -4.80 25.72
CA SER A 160 15.74 -5.56 26.32
C SER A 160 14.59 -4.58 26.59
N PRO A 161 13.33 -4.93 26.28
CA PRO A 161 12.19 -4.13 26.70
C PRO A 161 12.38 -3.82 28.18
N PRO A 162 12.33 -2.54 28.61
CA PRO A 162 12.34 -2.25 30.03
C PRO A 162 11.19 -3.04 30.63
N GLY A 163 11.46 -3.78 31.71
CA GLY A 163 10.42 -4.52 32.41
C GLY A 163 9.40 -3.52 32.93
N VAL A 164 8.34 -3.28 32.17
CA VAL A 164 7.25 -2.40 32.61
C VAL A 164 6.53 -3.18 33.70
N ASN A 165 6.65 -2.70 34.94
CA ASN A 165 5.95 -3.31 36.05
C ASN A 165 4.44 -3.19 35.81
N VAL A 166 3.70 -4.24 36.13
CA VAL A 166 2.24 -4.24 36.01
C VAL A 166 1.70 -3.04 36.81
N PRO A 167 0.83 -2.21 36.21
CA PRO A 167 0.18 -1.12 36.93
C PRO A 167 -0.51 -1.64 38.20
N THR A 168 -0.34 -0.93 39.31
CA THR A 168 -0.89 -1.34 40.61
C THR A 168 -2.04 -0.44 41.04
N GLY A 169 -2.84 -0.91 42.00
CA GLY A 169 -3.90 -0.08 42.57
C GLY A 169 -5.05 0.18 41.61
N LEU A 170 -5.38 -0.79 40.73
CA LEU A 170 -6.59 -0.72 39.92
C LEU A 170 -7.82 -0.63 40.85
N ASN A 171 -8.54 0.48 40.75
CA ASN A 171 -9.79 0.73 41.46
C ASN A 171 -10.88 1.04 40.45
N ALA A 172 -12.05 0.46 40.68
CA ALA A 172 -13.25 0.68 39.89
C ALA A 172 -14.32 1.29 40.80
N GLN A 173 -14.77 2.50 40.48
CA GLN A 173 -15.83 3.18 41.20
C GLN A 173 -17.05 3.35 40.31
N LEU A 174 -18.22 2.96 40.80
CA LEU A 174 -19.48 3.21 40.10
C LEU A 174 -19.74 4.73 40.08
N ASN A 175 -19.82 5.27 38.88
CA ASN A 175 -20.22 6.65 38.66
C ASN A 175 -21.73 6.67 38.38
N ASN A 176 -22.49 7.05 39.41
CA ASN A 176 -23.95 7.06 39.38
C ASN A 176 -24.52 8.20 38.52
N ASP A 177 -23.68 9.15 38.09
CA ASP A 177 -24.13 10.29 37.28
C ASP A 177 -24.17 9.95 35.79
N GLU A 178 -23.45 8.91 35.34
CA GLU A 178 -23.37 8.50 33.93
C GLU A 178 -23.63 7.00 33.68
N ASN A 179 -24.11 6.24 34.68
CA ASN A 179 -24.27 4.79 34.57
C ASN A 179 -22.96 4.09 34.14
N GLY A 180 -21.82 4.63 34.59
CA GLY A 180 -20.47 4.23 34.17
C GLY A 180 -19.63 3.67 35.32
N ILE A 181 -18.46 3.13 34.99
CA ILE A 181 -17.44 2.72 35.95
C ILE A 181 -16.19 3.56 35.68
N ASP A 182 -15.78 4.35 36.66
CA ASP A 182 -14.51 5.07 36.64
C ASP A 182 -13.39 4.14 37.07
N LEU A 183 -12.41 3.94 36.19
CA LEU A 183 -11.21 3.17 36.49
C LEU A 183 -10.06 4.12 36.81
N SER A 184 -9.40 3.88 37.93
CA SER A 184 -8.15 4.54 38.30
C SER A 184 -7.07 3.49 38.60
N TRP A 185 -5.82 3.79 38.28
CA TRP A 185 -4.68 2.93 38.58
C TRP A 185 -3.42 3.79 38.76
N THR A 186 -2.41 3.22 39.40
CA THR A 186 -1.06 3.80 39.48
C THR A 186 -0.24 3.27 38.31
N ASP A 187 0.20 4.19 37.45
CA ASP A 187 1.17 3.87 36.41
C ASP A 187 2.54 3.55 37.04
N ASN A 188 3.12 2.44 36.62
CA ASN A 188 4.41 1.95 37.11
C ASN A 188 5.46 1.86 35.96
N ALA A 189 5.18 2.50 34.82
CA ALA A 189 6.18 2.70 33.78
C ALA A 189 7.31 3.62 34.27
N SER A 190 8.56 3.18 34.08
CA SER A 190 9.79 3.94 34.40
C SER A 190 10.46 4.47 33.15
#